data_AF-A0A6A3AM51-F1
#
_entry.id   AF-A0A6A3AM51-F1
#
_cell.length_a   1.000
_cell.length_b   1.000
_cell.length_c   1.000
_cell.angle_alpha   90.00
_cell.angle_beta   90.00
_cell.angle_gamma   90.00
#
_symmetry.space_group_name_H-M   'P 1'
#
loop_
_entity.id
_entity.type
_entity.pdbx_description
1 polymer ?
#
loop_
_entity_poly.entity_id
_entity_poly.type
_entity_poly.pdbx_seq_one_letter_code
_entity_poly.pdbx_strand_id
1 'polypeptide(L)'
;MPESALCSIFGLVESDVNLKDNVRNQRENVVLTIANAQSRLGIPVEADPKIDEKAINEVFLKVLDNYIKWCKYLRIRLAWNSLQAINRDMKLFFVSLYFLIWGEAANVRFLPECICYIFHHMARELDAIVDHGEANPASSCITESGSVSFLEQIICPIYDTVAAEAARNGNGKAAHSSWRNYDDFNEYFWSPACFELSWPMRKESPFLFKPKKWKRTGKSTFVEHRTFLHLYRSFHRLWIFLVVMFQALTIIAFRRGHLNLDTFKILLSIGPTFAIMNFIESCLDVLLMFGAYTTARGMAISRLVIRFFWCGLTSVFVTYVYVKVLEEMNDRNSNSLYFRIYILALGVYAALRLILGLLLKFPGCHNLSEMSDQPFFQFFKWIYQERYYVGRGLYEKMTDYFRYVLFWLVIFLCKFTFAYFLQASHQVAISPFARDFIIRPLVSPTNTIVDLPALQYSWHDLVSKNNNNILTIVSLWAPVIAIYLMDIHIWYTLLSAIIGGVMGAKARLGEIRSTEMVHKRFESFPEAFAKNLVSPQSKR
;
A
#
# COMPACT_ATOMS: atom_id res chain seq x y z
N MET A 1 18.93 16.04 -42.05
CA MET A 1 19.92 16.13 -40.97
C MET A 1 19.41 15.56 -39.64
N PRO A 2 18.25 15.99 -39.09
CA PRO A 2 17.74 15.39 -37.84
C PRO A 2 17.03 14.05 -38.03
N GLU A 3 16.28 13.89 -39.13
CA GLU A 3 15.68 12.61 -39.51
C GLU A 3 16.76 11.54 -39.75
N SER A 4 17.88 11.93 -40.38
CA SER A 4 19.06 11.08 -40.52
C SER A 4 19.73 10.73 -39.18
N ALA A 5 19.67 11.60 -38.16
CA ALA A 5 20.18 11.30 -36.82
C ALA A 5 19.31 10.27 -36.08
N LEU A 6 17.97 10.42 -36.13
CA LEU A 6 17.05 9.40 -35.62
C LEU A 6 17.21 8.08 -36.39
N CYS A 7 17.35 8.14 -37.71
CA CYS A 7 17.67 6.98 -38.53
C CYS A 7 19.01 6.33 -38.16
N SER A 8 20.00 7.11 -37.76
CA SER A 8 21.32 6.61 -37.37
C SER A 8 21.31 5.96 -35.98
N ILE A 9 20.52 6.48 -35.03
CA ILE A 9 20.31 5.90 -33.69
C ILE A 9 19.64 4.53 -33.76
N PHE A 10 18.64 4.39 -34.65
CA PHE A 10 17.89 3.15 -34.80
C PHE A 10 18.43 2.22 -35.89
N GLY A 11 19.38 2.64 -36.72
CA GLY A 11 19.95 1.79 -37.79
C GLY A 11 19.09 1.68 -39.05
N LEU A 12 18.28 2.69 -39.39
CA LEU A 12 17.35 2.67 -40.53
C LEU A 12 18.01 2.69 -41.92
N VAL A 13 19.34 2.78 -42.00
CA VAL A 13 20.07 2.87 -43.28
C VAL A 13 20.26 1.50 -43.93
N GLU A 14 20.33 0.40 -43.18
CA GLU A 14 20.48 -0.94 -43.78
C GLU A 14 19.65 -2.01 -43.04
N SER A 15 18.71 -2.61 -43.78
CA SER A 15 18.29 -4.02 -43.67
C SER A 15 17.31 -4.53 -42.59
N ASP A 16 16.58 -3.69 -41.84
CA ASP A 16 15.47 -4.21 -40.99
C ASP A 16 14.08 -3.70 -41.40
N VAL A 17 13.26 -4.59 -41.97
CA VAL A 17 11.88 -4.30 -42.43
C VAL A 17 10.97 -3.91 -41.27
N ASN A 18 11.12 -4.56 -40.11
CA ASN A 18 10.27 -4.33 -38.94
C ASN A 18 10.44 -2.93 -38.34
N LEU A 19 11.67 -2.40 -38.35
CA LEU A 19 11.97 -1.09 -37.77
C LEU A 19 11.40 0.05 -38.64
N LYS A 20 11.39 -0.13 -39.97
CA LYS A 20 10.76 0.81 -40.90
C LYS A 20 9.25 0.92 -40.68
N ASP A 21 8.60 -0.20 -40.38
CA ASP A 21 7.17 -0.22 -40.08
C ASP A 21 6.84 0.44 -38.73
N ASN A 22 7.66 0.22 -37.69
CA ASN A 22 7.48 0.92 -36.42
C ASN A 22 7.64 2.44 -36.59
N VAL A 23 8.65 2.91 -37.32
CA VAL A 23 8.85 4.34 -37.58
C VAL A 23 7.65 4.95 -38.30
N ARG A 24 7.10 4.24 -39.29
CA ARG A 24 5.90 4.68 -40.01
C ARG A 24 4.69 4.79 -39.06
N ASN A 25 4.47 3.79 -38.22
CA ASN A 25 3.39 3.78 -37.24
C ASN A 25 3.55 4.88 -36.19
N GLN A 26 4.74 5.07 -35.63
CA GLN A 26 4.98 6.12 -34.64
C GLN A 26 4.91 7.53 -35.24
N ARG A 27 5.33 7.69 -36.51
CA ARG A 27 5.14 8.95 -37.23
C ARG A 27 3.67 9.33 -37.30
N GLU A 28 2.80 8.39 -37.69
CA GLU A 28 1.35 8.63 -37.72
C GLU A 28 0.81 8.97 -36.33
N ASN A 29 1.25 8.23 -35.30
CA ASN A 29 0.86 8.47 -33.91
C ASN A 29 1.25 9.88 -33.42
N VAL A 30 2.47 10.34 -33.72
CA VAL A 30 2.94 11.70 -33.39
C VAL A 30 2.09 12.75 -34.10
N VAL A 31 1.85 12.58 -35.40
CA VAL A 31 1.04 13.50 -36.20
C VAL A 31 -0.39 13.59 -35.64
N LEU A 32 -1.04 12.46 -35.35
CA LEU A 32 -2.38 12.43 -34.76
C LEU A 32 -2.42 13.08 -33.37
N THR A 33 -1.42 12.84 -32.54
CA THR A 33 -1.35 13.42 -31.19
C THR A 33 -1.21 14.94 -31.25
N ILE A 34 -0.40 15.45 -32.17
CA ILE A 34 -0.23 16.90 -32.38
C ILE A 34 -1.49 17.50 -33.00
N ALA A 35 -2.09 16.86 -34.00
CA ALA A 35 -3.34 17.31 -34.62
C ALA A 35 -4.49 17.38 -33.60
N ASN A 36 -4.57 16.41 -32.68
CA ASN A 36 -5.53 16.40 -31.58
C ASN A 36 -5.28 17.51 -30.55
N ALA A 37 -4.03 17.88 -30.29
CA ALA A 37 -3.72 19.02 -29.43
C ALA A 37 -4.05 20.34 -30.13
N GLN A 38 -3.72 20.46 -31.41
CA GLN A 38 -4.01 21.63 -32.23
C GLN A 38 -5.52 21.89 -32.36
N SER A 39 -6.33 20.85 -32.58
CA SER A 39 -7.78 20.99 -32.70
C SER A 39 -8.44 21.50 -31.41
N ARG A 40 -7.87 21.17 -30.24
CA ARG A 40 -8.33 21.66 -28.93
C ARG A 40 -8.05 23.14 -28.69
N LEU A 41 -7.07 23.72 -29.39
CA LEU A 41 -6.76 25.15 -29.27
C LEU A 41 -7.79 26.03 -29.98
N GLY A 42 -8.64 25.47 -30.85
CA GLY A 42 -9.73 26.20 -31.49
C GLY A 42 -9.28 27.33 -32.43
N ILE A 43 -8.03 27.29 -32.90
CA ILE A 43 -7.46 28.31 -33.78
C ILE A 43 -8.03 28.10 -35.19
N PRO A 44 -8.57 29.14 -35.85
CA PRO A 44 -9.09 29.02 -37.21
C PRO A 44 -7.97 28.60 -38.17
N VAL A 45 -8.27 27.58 -38.99
CA VAL A 45 -7.34 27.00 -39.97
C VAL A 45 -7.19 27.99 -41.13
N GLU A 46 -6.08 28.73 -41.14
CA GLU A 46 -5.66 29.50 -42.33
C GLU A 46 -5.18 28.55 -43.44
N ALA A 47 -5.09 29.05 -44.69
CA ALA A 47 -4.83 28.23 -45.88
C ALA A 47 -3.48 27.48 -45.88
N ASP A 48 -2.56 27.84 -44.97
CA ASP A 48 -1.29 27.16 -44.74
C ASP A 48 -1.06 27.00 -43.22
N PRO A 49 -1.61 25.96 -42.58
CA PRO A 49 -1.64 25.86 -41.12
C PRO A 49 -0.25 25.57 -40.56
N LYS A 50 0.44 26.60 -40.08
CA LYS A 50 1.62 26.42 -39.22
C LYS A 50 1.15 25.83 -37.88
N ILE A 51 1.76 24.71 -37.49
CA ILE A 51 1.51 24.07 -36.19
C ILE A 51 1.88 25.06 -35.08
N ASP A 52 0.97 25.31 -34.14
CA ASP A 52 1.21 26.21 -33.02
C ASP A 52 2.22 25.59 -32.06
N GLU A 53 3.21 26.38 -31.63
CA GLU A 53 4.21 25.97 -30.64
C GLU A 53 3.57 25.56 -29.31
N LYS A 54 2.42 26.14 -28.96
CA LYS A 54 1.66 25.75 -27.77
C LYS A 54 1.19 24.30 -27.82
N ALA A 55 0.70 23.84 -28.96
CA ALA A 55 0.27 22.44 -29.14
C ALA A 55 1.46 21.49 -28.99
N ILE A 56 2.61 21.85 -29.58
CA ILE A 56 3.85 21.05 -29.48
C ILE A 56 4.36 21.01 -28.04
N ASN A 57 4.32 22.15 -27.33
CA ASN A 57 4.71 22.22 -25.92
C ASN A 57 3.81 21.37 -25.02
N GLU A 58 2.49 21.39 -25.25
CA GLU A 58 1.54 20.55 -24.51
C GLU A 58 1.84 19.06 -24.71
N VAL A 59 2.01 18.63 -25.96
CA VAL A 59 2.34 17.24 -26.30
C VAL A 59 3.68 16.83 -25.69
N PHE A 60 4.71 17.67 -25.81
CA PHE A 60 6.03 17.43 -25.24
C PHE A 60 5.97 17.22 -23.72
N LEU A 61 5.32 18.14 -23.00
CA LEU A 61 5.18 18.05 -21.55
C LEU A 61 4.35 16.84 -21.12
N LYS A 62 3.31 16.49 -21.89
CA LYS A 62 2.44 15.35 -21.59
C LYS A 62 3.10 14.00 -21.83
N VAL A 63 3.80 13.84 -22.95
CA VAL A 63 4.49 12.58 -23.29
C VAL A 63 5.67 12.33 -22.35
N LEU A 64 6.44 13.37 -22.03
CA LEU A 64 7.62 13.27 -21.17
C LEU A 64 7.35 13.55 -19.69
N ASP A 65 6.09 13.68 -19.28
CA ASP A 65 5.71 13.96 -17.88
C ASP A 65 6.32 12.94 -16.91
N ASN A 66 6.23 11.65 -17.26
CA ASN A 66 6.83 10.57 -16.46
C ASN A 66 8.35 10.71 -16.36
N TYR A 67 9.03 11.03 -17.45
CA TYR A 67 10.48 11.25 -17.48
C TYR A 67 10.89 12.46 -16.63
N ILE A 68 10.15 13.57 -16.72
CA ILE A 68 10.40 14.79 -15.93
C ILE A 68 10.22 14.49 -14.43
N LYS A 69 9.14 13.77 -14.07
CA LYS A 69 8.89 13.33 -12.70
C LYS A 69 9.99 12.40 -12.19
N TRP A 70 10.43 11.45 -13.00
CA TRP A 70 11.51 10.51 -12.69
C TRP A 70 12.84 11.24 -12.42
N CYS A 71 13.23 12.18 -13.30
CA CYS A 71 14.44 12.99 -13.10
C CYS A 71 14.35 13.84 -11.82
N LYS A 72 13.20 14.49 -11.59
CA LYS A 72 12.97 15.29 -10.38
C LYS A 72 13.04 14.43 -9.12
N TYR A 73 12.50 13.21 -9.17
CA TYR A 73 12.49 12.27 -8.06
C TYR A 73 13.91 11.80 -7.70
N LEU A 74 14.72 11.41 -8.69
CA LEU A 74 16.11 11.01 -8.48
C LEU A 74 17.08 12.18 -8.29
N ARG A 75 16.60 13.42 -8.47
CA ARG A 75 17.40 14.67 -8.44
C ARG A 75 18.52 14.68 -9.49
N ILE A 76 18.23 14.17 -10.67
CA ILE A 76 19.14 14.17 -11.82
C ILE A 76 18.77 15.34 -12.74
N ARG A 77 19.76 15.89 -13.44
CA ARG A 77 19.55 16.90 -14.46
C ARG A 77 18.78 16.28 -15.64
N LEU A 78 17.80 17.01 -16.16
CA LEU A 78 17.13 16.65 -17.40
C LEU A 78 18.16 16.53 -18.53
N ALA A 79 17.83 15.76 -19.58
CA ALA A 79 18.67 15.66 -20.77
C ALA A 79 18.92 17.04 -21.42
N TRP A 80 17.99 17.99 -21.23
CA TRP A 80 18.09 19.37 -21.71
C TRP A 80 18.33 20.39 -20.58
N ASN A 81 18.93 21.53 -20.94
CA ASN A 81 19.31 22.58 -20.00
C ASN A 81 18.14 23.49 -19.55
N SER A 82 17.26 23.90 -20.47
CA SER A 82 16.09 24.75 -20.18
C SER A 82 15.01 24.55 -21.22
N LEU A 83 13.73 24.52 -20.81
CA LEU A 83 12.56 24.39 -21.71
C LEU A 83 12.46 25.52 -22.74
N GLN A 84 12.99 26.70 -22.40
CA GLN A 84 13.00 27.90 -23.25
C GLN A 84 14.14 27.88 -24.28
N ALA A 85 15.19 27.09 -24.03
CA ALA A 85 16.33 26.97 -24.94
C ALA A 85 16.13 25.86 -25.99
N ILE A 86 15.08 25.04 -25.86
CA ILE A 86 14.81 23.93 -26.79
C ILE A 86 13.96 24.45 -27.95
N ASN A 87 14.54 24.38 -29.15
CA ASN A 87 13.85 24.67 -30.40
C ASN A 87 12.64 23.74 -30.60
N ARG A 88 11.65 24.21 -31.36
CA ARG A 88 10.45 23.44 -31.71
C ARG A 88 10.77 22.05 -32.25
N ASP A 89 11.76 21.98 -33.14
CA ASP A 89 12.12 20.74 -33.82
C ASP A 89 12.77 19.73 -32.86
N MET A 90 13.58 20.19 -31.90
CA MET A 90 14.14 19.34 -30.84
C MET A 90 13.07 18.75 -29.93
N LYS A 91 11.99 19.49 -29.63
CA LYS A 91 10.84 18.95 -28.88
C LYS A 91 10.19 17.80 -29.64
N LEU A 92 10.02 17.95 -30.95
CA LEU A 92 9.49 16.89 -31.81
C LEU A 92 10.43 15.69 -31.88
N PHE A 93 11.75 15.89 -31.90
CA PHE A 93 12.70 14.78 -31.90
C PHE A 93 12.69 14.00 -30.60
N PHE A 94 12.62 14.66 -29.44
CA PHE A 94 12.49 13.96 -28.16
C PHE A 94 11.17 13.20 -28.03
N VAL A 95 10.05 13.78 -28.47
CA VAL A 95 8.76 13.06 -28.52
C VAL A 95 8.84 11.85 -29.44
N SER A 96 9.43 12.01 -30.62
CA SER A 96 9.60 10.92 -31.59
C SER A 96 10.50 9.82 -31.03
N LEU A 97 11.64 10.17 -30.43
CA LEU A 97 12.56 9.23 -29.80
C LEU A 97 11.85 8.42 -28.71
N TYR A 98 11.07 9.07 -27.86
CA TYR A 98 10.31 8.38 -26.81
C TYR A 98 9.34 7.35 -27.38
N PHE A 99 8.57 7.70 -28.43
CA PHE A 99 7.65 6.77 -29.07
C PHE A 99 8.35 5.63 -29.82
N LEU A 100 9.50 5.89 -30.43
CA LEU A 100 10.30 4.85 -31.08
C LEU A 100 10.82 3.84 -30.06
N ILE A 101 11.39 4.31 -28.93
CA ILE A 101 11.79 3.44 -27.81
C ILE A 101 10.58 2.65 -27.30
N TRP A 102 9.44 3.31 -27.09
CA TRP A 102 8.23 2.67 -26.59
C TRP A 102 7.68 1.61 -27.55
N GLY A 103 7.74 1.86 -28.86
CA GLY A 103 7.30 0.94 -29.92
C GLY A 103 8.13 -0.34 -29.98
N GLU A 104 9.45 -0.23 -29.81
CA GLU A 104 10.38 -1.37 -29.83
C GLU A 104 10.52 -2.08 -28.47
N ALA A 105 10.07 -1.48 -27.37
CA ALA A 105 10.29 -2.02 -26.03
C ALA A 105 9.51 -3.31 -25.71
N ALA A 106 8.59 -3.78 -26.55
CA ALA A 106 7.81 -5.01 -26.34
C ALA A 106 7.26 -5.12 -24.89
N ASN A 107 7.62 -6.16 -24.12
CA ASN A 107 7.20 -6.31 -22.71
C ASN A 107 7.94 -5.36 -21.75
N VAL A 108 9.10 -4.83 -22.12
CA VAL A 108 9.86 -3.84 -21.33
C VAL A 108 9.09 -2.51 -21.25
N ARG A 109 8.18 -2.23 -22.20
CA ARG A 109 7.30 -1.04 -22.15
C ARG A 109 6.47 -0.95 -20.87
N PHE A 110 6.23 -2.09 -20.23
CA PHE A 110 5.53 -2.09 -18.98
C PHE A 110 6.35 -1.45 -17.88
N LEU A 111 7.69 -1.28 -17.99
CA LEU A 111 8.63 -0.76 -16.98
C LEU A 111 8.87 0.75 -17.21
N PRO A 112 8.01 1.68 -16.74
CA PRO A 112 8.08 3.06 -17.19
C PRO A 112 9.39 3.75 -16.78
N GLU A 113 9.96 3.41 -15.62
CA GLU A 113 11.20 3.99 -15.12
C GLU A 113 12.42 3.39 -15.82
N CYS A 114 12.34 2.14 -16.27
CA CYS A 114 13.33 1.57 -17.20
C CYS A 114 13.30 2.31 -18.55
N ILE A 115 12.11 2.60 -19.07
CA ILE A 115 11.96 3.40 -20.30
C ILE A 115 12.51 4.82 -20.09
N CYS A 116 12.28 5.44 -18.94
CA CYS A 116 12.85 6.75 -18.60
C CYS A 116 14.38 6.71 -18.57
N TYR A 117 14.98 5.63 -18.05
CA TYR A 117 16.43 5.44 -18.04
C TYR A 117 17.01 5.32 -19.46
N ILE A 118 16.40 4.46 -20.31
CA ILE A 118 16.81 4.29 -21.71
C ILE A 118 16.69 5.63 -22.45
N PHE A 119 15.54 6.30 -22.31
CA PHE A 119 15.30 7.60 -22.91
C PHE A 119 16.31 8.65 -22.43
N HIS A 120 16.67 8.69 -21.15
CA HIS A 120 17.62 9.66 -20.61
C HIS A 120 18.98 9.62 -21.32
N HIS A 121 19.51 8.40 -21.53
CA HIS A 121 20.79 8.22 -22.18
C HIS A 121 20.70 8.47 -23.69
N MET A 122 19.71 7.91 -24.35
CA MET A 122 19.52 8.09 -25.80
C MET A 122 19.21 9.54 -26.18
N ALA A 123 18.48 10.28 -25.33
CA ALA A 123 18.21 11.69 -25.56
C ALA A 123 19.51 12.52 -25.52
N ARG A 124 20.46 12.17 -24.65
CA ARG A 124 21.78 12.82 -24.61
C ARG A 124 22.66 12.46 -25.80
N GLU A 125 22.59 11.22 -26.28
CA GLU A 125 23.28 10.82 -27.51
C GLU A 125 22.68 11.52 -28.73
N LEU A 126 21.36 11.63 -28.81
CA LEU A 126 20.68 12.36 -29.88
C LEU A 126 21.08 13.84 -29.90
N ASP A 127 21.10 14.50 -28.74
CA ASP A 127 21.52 15.91 -28.61
C ASP A 127 22.96 16.09 -29.12
N ALA A 128 23.88 15.21 -28.71
CA ALA A 128 25.27 15.22 -29.18
C ALA A 128 25.38 14.99 -30.70
N ILE A 129 24.66 14.01 -31.26
CA ILE A 129 24.67 13.73 -32.71
C ILE A 129 24.17 14.94 -33.51
N VAL A 130 23.12 15.60 -33.05
CA VAL A 130 22.58 16.80 -33.71
C VAL A 130 23.57 17.96 -33.62
N ASP A 131 24.22 18.16 -32.48
CA ASP A 131 25.26 19.19 -32.30
C ASP A 131 26.49 18.95 -33.18
N HIS A 132 26.88 17.70 -33.40
CA HIS A 132 28.01 17.33 -34.26
C HIS A 132 27.73 17.48 -35.77
N GLY A 133 26.46 17.58 -36.18
CA GLY A 133 26.06 17.83 -37.58
C GLY A 133 26.26 16.65 -38.55
N GLU A 134 26.87 15.55 -38.11
CA GLU A 134 27.06 14.32 -38.87
C GLU A 134 26.22 13.18 -38.27
N ALA A 135 25.53 12.42 -39.13
CA ALA A 135 24.66 11.31 -38.72
C ALA A 135 25.46 10.04 -38.37
N ASN A 136 26.35 10.14 -37.38
CA ASN A 136 27.12 9.00 -36.91
C ASN A 136 26.23 8.04 -36.09
N PRO A 137 26.39 6.71 -36.24
CA PRO A 137 25.65 5.74 -35.46
C PRO A 137 25.83 5.97 -33.97
N ALA A 138 24.76 5.78 -33.20
CA ALA A 138 24.84 5.83 -31.74
C ALA A 138 25.82 4.75 -31.26
N SER A 139 26.87 5.14 -30.54
CA SER A 139 27.92 4.23 -30.07
C SER A 139 27.38 3.12 -29.15
N SER A 140 26.22 3.35 -28.54
CA SER A 140 25.49 2.39 -27.69
C SER A 140 24.77 1.28 -28.47
N CYS A 141 24.49 1.49 -29.76
CA CYS A 141 23.74 0.56 -30.60
C CYS A 141 24.63 -0.23 -31.59
N ILE A 142 25.95 -0.01 -31.59
CA ILE A 142 26.88 -0.70 -32.49
C ILE A 142 27.14 -2.12 -31.98
N THR A 143 26.87 -3.12 -32.83
CA THR A 143 27.15 -4.54 -32.55
C THR A 143 28.62 -4.87 -32.79
N GLU A 144 29.07 -6.02 -32.28
CA GLU A 144 30.42 -6.55 -32.52
C GLU A 144 30.73 -6.78 -34.02
N SER A 145 29.69 -6.90 -34.86
CA SER A 145 29.76 -6.99 -36.32
C SER A 145 29.79 -5.64 -37.05
N GLY A 146 29.69 -4.51 -36.34
CA GLY A 146 29.66 -3.17 -36.91
C GLY A 146 28.29 -2.72 -37.44
N SER A 147 27.25 -3.54 -37.30
CA SER A 147 25.86 -3.17 -37.61
C SER A 147 25.20 -2.44 -36.44
N VAL A 148 24.17 -1.63 -36.69
CA VAL A 148 23.46 -0.87 -35.64
C VAL A 148 22.17 -1.59 -35.30
N SER A 149 22.03 -2.07 -34.06
CA SER A 149 20.81 -2.75 -33.60
C SER A 149 20.40 -2.30 -32.20
N PHE A 150 19.38 -1.44 -32.13
CA PHE A 150 18.78 -1.01 -30.87
C PHE A 150 18.15 -2.17 -30.10
N LEU A 151 17.44 -3.06 -30.80
CA LEU A 151 16.74 -4.17 -30.19
C LEU A 151 17.72 -5.13 -29.49
N GLU A 152 18.79 -5.51 -30.19
CA GLU A 152 19.75 -6.50 -29.70
C GLU A 152 20.63 -5.98 -28.57
N GLN A 153 21.07 -4.72 -28.65
CA GLN A 153 21.97 -4.14 -27.64
C GLN A 153 21.23 -3.58 -26.43
N ILE A 154 20.03 -3.02 -26.61
CA ILE A 154 19.32 -2.32 -25.52
C ILE A 154 18.15 -3.14 -24.96
N ILE A 155 17.24 -3.62 -25.80
CA ILE A 155 16.00 -4.24 -25.32
C ILE A 155 16.19 -5.72 -24.97
N CYS A 156 16.86 -6.49 -25.83
CA CYS A 156 17.06 -7.93 -25.66
C CYS A 156 17.72 -8.32 -24.33
N PRO A 157 18.81 -7.67 -23.84
CA PRO A 157 19.44 -8.05 -22.58
C PRO A 157 18.50 -7.92 -21.38
N ILE A 158 17.67 -6.87 -21.37
CA ILE A 158 16.68 -6.61 -20.33
C ILE A 158 15.54 -7.63 -20.47
N TYR A 159 15.01 -7.79 -21.67
CA TYR A 159 13.92 -8.73 -21.96
C TYR A 159 14.28 -10.16 -21.58
N ASP A 160 15.46 -10.64 -21.98
CA ASP A 160 15.98 -11.97 -21.67
C ASP A 160 16.04 -12.23 -20.17
N THR A 161 16.46 -11.22 -19.41
CA THR A 161 16.56 -11.30 -17.96
C THR A 161 15.17 -11.38 -17.33
N VAL A 162 14.23 -10.57 -17.81
CA VAL A 162 12.82 -10.58 -17.37
C VAL A 162 12.15 -11.90 -17.74
N ALA A 163 12.34 -12.41 -18.95
CA ALA A 163 11.79 -13.66 -19.44
C ALA A 163 12.34 -14.86 -18.63
N ALA A 164 13.64 -14.88 -18.34
CA ALA A 164 14.27 -15.92 -17.52
C ALA A 164 13.73 -15.94 -16.07
N GLU A 165 13.45 -14.78 -15.46
CA GLU A 165 12.81 -14.71 -14.15
C GLU A 165 11.31 -15.08 -14.22
N ALA A 166 10.60 -14.65 -15.25
CA ALA A 166 9.18 -14.97 -15.44
C ALA A 166 8.96 -16.48 -15.60
N ALA A 167 9.87 -17.19 -16.28
CA ALA A 167 9.83 -18.65 -16.41
C ALA A 167 9.88 -19.37 -15.04
N ARG A 168 10.46 -18.74 -14.00
CA ARG A 168 10.53 -19.31 -12.64
C ARG A 168 9.24 -19.17 -11.85
N ASN A 169 8.26 -18.41 -12.34
CA ASN A 169 6.96 -18.24 -11.68
C ASN A 169 6.19 -19.59 -11.58
N GLY A 170 6.49 -20.56 -12.44
CA GLY A 170 5.86 -21.89 -12.38
C GLY A 170 4.33 -21.82 -12.47
N ASN A 171 3.81 -20.98 -13.37
CA ASN A 171 2.38 -20.68 -13.54
C ASN A 171 1.68 -20.22 -12.24
N GLY A 172 2.36 -19.40 -11.42
CA GLY A 172 1.81 -18.84 -10.17
C GLY A 172 1.91 -19.77 -8.96
N LYS A 173 2.58 -20.93 -9.09
CA LYS A 173 2.79 -21.87 -7.99
C LYS A 173 4.07 -21.57 -7.19
N ALA A 174 5.06 -20.90 -7.81
CA ALA A 174 6.28 -20.54 -7.11
C ALA A 174 6.01 -19.44 -6.07
N ALA A 175 6.68 -19.53 -4.92
CA ALA A 175 6.58 -18.48 -3.91
C ALA A 175 7.06 -17.16 -4.50
N HIS A 176 6.34 -16.06 -4.27
CA HIS A 176 6.75 -14.73 -4.74
C HIS A 176 8.16 -14.35 -4.25
N SER A 177 8.65 -14.96 -3.17
CA SER A 177 9.99 -14.78 -2.62
C SER A 177 11.12 -15.41 -3.45
N SER A 178 10.83 -16.29 -4.39
CA SER A 178 11.86 -17.06 -5.12
C SER A 178 12.26 -16.48 -6.47
N TRP A 179 11.51 -15.50 -7.00
CA TRP A 179 11.71 -14.91 -8.33
C TRP A 179 11.37 -13.42 -8.33
N ARG A 180 11.97 -12.63 -9.23
CA ARG A 180 11.70 -11.18 -9.35
C ARG A 180 10.50 -10.92 -10.25
N ASN A 181 9.53 -10.16 -9.75
CA ASN A 181 8.42 -9.67 -10.56
C ASN A 181 8.83 -8.38 -11.30
N TYR A 182 8.03 -8.00 -12.29
CA TYR A 182 8.08 -6.73 -13.00
C TYR A 182 8.33 -5.52 -12.07
N ASP A 183 7.64 -5.45 -10.93
CA ASP A 183 7.79 -4.33 -9.97
C ASP A 183 9.18 -4.30 -9.34
N ASP A 184 9.76 -5.47 -9.04
CA ASP A 184 11.13 -5.59 -8.52
C ASP A 184 12.17 -5.10 -9.56
N PHE A 185 11.92 -5.35 -10.85
CA PHE A 185 12.78 -4.82 -11.93
C PHE A 185 12.63 -3.30 -12.07
N ASN A 186 11.41 -2.79 -11.94
CA ASN A 186 11.14 -1.36 -12.07
C ASN A 186 11.72 -0.54 -10.92
N GLU A 187 11.64 -1.08 -9.69
CA GLU A 187 12.16 -0.44 -8.49
C GLU A 187 13.68 -0.17 -8.54
N TYR A 188 14.43 -0.99 -9.28
CA TYR A 188 15.86 -0.73 -9.50
C TYR A 188 16.11 0.66 -10.08
N PHE A 189 15.23 1.13 -10.99
CA PHE A 189 15.30 2.44 -11.61
C PHE A 189 14.77 3.58 -10.74
N TRP A 190 14.28 3.28 -9.53
CA TRP A 190 13.94 4.29 -8.51
C TRP A 190 15.13 4.68 -7.62
N SER A 191 16.31 4.10 -7.85
CA SER A 191 17.53 4.40 -7.12
C SER A 191 18.59 4.99 -8.06
N PRO A 192 19.42 5.95 -7.60
CA PRO A 192 20.61 6.38 -8.35
C PRO A 192 21.58 5.23 -8.68
N ALA A 193 21.48 4.09 -7.99
CA ALA A 193 22.22 2.86 -8.32
C ALA A 193 21.93 2.36 -9.75
N CYS A 194 20.83 2.78 -10.39
CA CYS A 194 20.56 2.40 -11.77
C CYS A 194 21.67 2.80 -12.75
N PHE A 195 22.44 3.86 -12.45
CA PHE A 195 23.59 4.27 -13.25
C PHE A 195 24.79 3.32 -13.16
N GLU A 196 24.82 2.37 -12.22
CA GLU A 196 25.82 1.30 -12.17
C GLU A 196 25.68 0.34 -13.37
N LEU A 197 24.48 0.28 -13.99
CA LEU A 197 24.26 -0.46 -15.23
C LEU A 197 25.13 0.06 -16.38
N SER A 198 25.53 1.34 -16.29
CA SER A 198 26.26 2.13 -17.29
C SER A 198 25.61 2.22 -18.66
N TRP A 199 26.14 3.10 -19.51
CA TRP A 199 25.71 3.26 -20.89
C TRP A 199 26.95 3.37 -21.79
N PRO A 200 27.25 2.37 -22.64
CA PRO A 200 26.51 1.13 -22.91
C PRO A 200 26.39 0.20 -21.69
N MET A 201 25.40 -0.70 -21.70
CA MET A 201 25.10 -1.55 -20.55
C MET A 201 26.21 -2.59 -20.31
N ARG A 202 26.71 -2.67 -19.06
CA ARG A 202 27.65 -3.73 -18.65
C ARG A 202 26.94 -5.07 -18.54
N LYS A 203 27.37 -6.06 -19.34
CA LYS A 203 26.87 -7.45 -19.31
C LYS A 203 27.11 -8.10 -17.93
N GLU A 204 28.09 -7.62 -17.18
CA GLU A 204 28.47 -8.08 -15.84
C GLU A 204 27.66 -7.43 -14.71
N SER A 205 26.70 -6.56 -15.03
CA SER A 205 25.89 -5.90 -14.01
C SER A 205 25.00 -6.91 -13.27
N PRO A 206 24.86 -6.79 -11.92
CA PRO A 206 23.98 -7.67 -11.15
C PRO A 206 22.53 -7.65 -11.61
N PHE A 207 22.08 -6.56 -12.24
CA PHE A 207 20.74 -6.40 -12.76
C PHE A 207 20.43 -7.39 -13.90
N LEU A 208 21.37 -7.55 -14.84
CA LEU A 208 21.26 -8.41 -16.04
C LEU A 208 21.63 -9.88 -15.78
N PHE A 209 22.04 -10.23 -14.56
CA PHE A 209 22.33 -11.62 -14.24
C PHE A 209 21.08 -12.49 -14.28
N LYS A 210 21.13 -13.49 -15.16
CA LYS A 210 20.15 -14.56 -15.22
C LYS A 210 20.17 -15.35 -13.90
N PRO A 211 19.00 -15.76 -13.37
CA PRO A 211 18.92 -16.43 -12.08
C PRO A 211 19.69 -17.76 -12.07
N LYS A 212 20.62 -17.93 -11.11
CA LYS A 212 21.28 -19.22 -10.87
C LYS A 212 20.32 -20.15 -10.12
N LYS A 213 20.24 -21.43 -10.52
CA LYS A 213 19.31 -22.45 -9.99
C LYS A 213 19.27 -22.56 -8.44
N TRP A 214 20.32 -22.16 -7.74
CA TRP A 214 20.52 -22.39 -6.31
C TRP A 214 20.62 -21.14 -5.43
N LYS A 215 20.64 -19.93 -5.99
CA LYS A 215 20.71 -18.69 -5.18
C LYS A 215 19.38 -17.96 -5.19
N ARG A 216 18.90 -17.60 -4.00
CA ARG A 216 17.75 -16.71 -3.80
C ARG A 216 18.06 -15.38 -4.50
N THR A 217 17.24 -14.98 -5.48
CA THR A 217 17.43 -13.68 -6.13
C THR A 217 17.16 -12.59 -5.07
N GLY A 218 18.12 -11.70 -4.85
CA GLY A 218 17.96 -10.61 -3.89
C GLY A 218 16.87 -9.67 -4.38
N LYS A 219 15.70 -9.67 -3.73
CA LYS A 219 14.68 -8.66 -3.94
C LYS A 219 15.06 -7.40 -3.19
N SER A 220 15.02 -6.25 -3.85
CA SER A 220 15.49 -4.96 -3.34
C SER A 220 14.79 -4.55 -2.03
N THR A 221 13.49 -4.83 -1.87
CA THR A 221 12.78 -4.12 -0.79
C THR A 221 11.68 -4.91 -0.09
N PHE A 222 11.02 -5.86 -0.76
CA PHE A 222 9.94 -6.63 -0.12
C PHE A 222 9.93 -8.10 -0.56
N VAL A 223 9.98 -9.01 0.41
CA VAL A 223 9.79 -10.44 0.18
C VAL A 223 8.54 -10.87 0.91
N GLU A 224 7.43 -11.01 0.19
CA GLU A 224 6.20 -11.54 0.78
C GLU A 224 6.39 -13.04 1.08
N HIS A 225 6.55 -13.35 2.36
CA HIS A 225 6.48 -14.73 2.83
C HIS A 225 5.01 -15.09 3.01
N ARG A 226 4.43 -15.97 2.20
CA ARG A 226 3.03 -16.38 2.38
C ARG A 226 2.89 -17.22 3.66
N THR A 227 2.71 -16.54 4.80
CA THR A 227 2.47 -17.15 6.12
C THR A 227 1.19 -16.58 6.72
N PHE A 228 0.50 -17.39 7.55
CA PHE A 228 -0.70 -16.93 8.26
C PHE A 228 -0.45 -15.71 9.16
N LEU A 229 0.81 -15.48 9.58
CA LEU A 229 1.21 -14.30 10.35
C LEU A 229 1.02 -12.98 9.58
N HIS A 230 1.06 -13.00 8.24
CA HIS A 230 0.73 -11.81 7.45
C HIS A 230 -0.74 -11.41 7.57
N LEU A 231 -1.66 -12.38 7.67
CA LEU A 231 -3.07 -12.08 7.91
C LEU A 231 -3.26 -11.37 9.25
N TYR A 232 -2.58 -11.86 10.29
CA TYR A 232 -2.61 -11.23 11.60
C TYR A 232 -2.03 -9.81 11.58
N ARG A 233 -0.84 -9.63 10.97
CA ARG A 233 -0.18 -8.32 10.81
C ARG A 233 -1.06 -7.31 10.08
N SER A 234 -1.68 -7.72 8.97
CA SER A 234 -2.53 -6.84 8.16
C SER A 234 -3.73 -6.31 8.94
N PHE A 235 -4.29 -7.11 9.84
CA PHE A 235 -5.46 -6.74 10.66
C PHE A 235 -5.13 -6.44 12.14
N HIS A 236 -3.87 -6.08 12.46
CA HIS A 236 -3.42 -5.85 13.84
C HIS A 236 -4.34 -4.91 14.65
N ARG A 237 -4.84 -3.83 14.02
CA ARG A 237 -5.73 -2.85 14.68
C ARG A 237 -7.03 -3.49 15.17
N LEU A 238 -7.59 -4.40 14.36
CA LEU A 238 -8.80 -5.13 14.71
C LEU A 238 -8.53 -6.09 15.86
N TRP A 239 -7.42 -6.84 15.81
CA TRP A 239 -7.03 -7.78 16.86
C TRP A 239 -6.78 -7.10 18.20
N ILE A 240 -6.03 -5.99 18.21
CA ILE A 240 -5.79 -5.18 19.41
C ILE A 240 -7.12 -4.73 20.02
N PHE A 241 -8.02 -4.21 19.18
CA PHE A 241 -9.33 -3.73 19.63
C PHE A 241 -10.19 -4.85 20.23
N LEU A 242 -10.28 -6.01 19.56
CA LEU A 242 -11.06 -7.15 20.03
C LEU A 242 -10.52 -7.70 21.36
N VAL A 243 -9.21 -7.83 21.51
CA VAL A 243 -8.59 -8.33 22.76
C VAL A 243 -8.82 -7.35 23.92
N VAL A 244 -8.60 -6.06 23.70
CA VAL A 244 -8.83 -5.01 24.71
C VAL A 244 -10.29 -4.96 25.15
N MET A 245 -11.22 -5.02 24.19
CA MET A 245 -12.65 -5.00 24.49
C MET A 245 -13.10 -6.27 25.21
N PHE A 246 -12.57 -7.43 24.83
CA PHE A 246 -12.84 -8.69 25.52
C PHE A 246 -12.36 -8.65 26.97
N GLN A 247 -11.16 -8.13 27.22
CA GLN A 247 -10.63 -7.92 28.58
C GLN A 247 -11.53 -6.99 29.40
N ALA A 248 -11.94 -5.85 28.83
CA ALA A 248 -12.83 -4.90 29.49
C ALA A 248 -14.15 -5.55 29.93
N LEU A 249 -14.81 -6.27 29.02
CA LEU A 249 -16.07 -6.95 29.29
C LEU A 249 -15.92 -8.07 30.33
N THR A 250 -14.82 -8.81 30.27
CA THR A 250 -14.49 -9.87 31.24
C THR A 250 -14.33 -9.29 32.64
N ILE A 251 -13.57 -8.20 32.81
CA ILE A 251 -13.39 -7.52 34.11
C ILE A 251 -14.74 -7.07 34.68
N ILE A 252 -15.59 -6.46 33.85
CA ILE A 252 -16.93 -6.03 34.25
C ILE A 252 -17.79 -7.23 34.68
N ALA A 253 -17.68 -8.37 33.99
CA ALA A 253 -18.40 -9.60 34.32
C ALA A 253 -17.99 -10.16 35.68
N PHE A 254 -16.69 -10.25 35.98
CA PHE A 254 -16.17 -10.74 37.25
C PHE A 254 -16.56 -9.86 38.44
N ARG A 255 -16.74 -8.54 38.24
CA ARG A 255 -17.16 -7.59 39.28
C ARG A 255 -18.69 -7.40 39.37
N ARG A 256 -19.48 -8.26 38.73
CA ARG A 256 -20.96 -8.23 38.73
C ARG A 256 -21.55 -6.87 38.33
N GLY A 257 -20.83 -6.07 37.53
CA GLY A 257 -21.28 -4.75 37.07
C GLY A 257 -21.16 -3.60 38.08
N HIS A 258 -20.55 -3.80 39.26
CA HIS A 258 -20.33 -2.71 40.21
C HIS A 258 -19.10 -1.86 39.80
N LEU A 259 -19.36 -0.60 39.43
CA LEU A 259 -18.34 0.38 39.03
C LEU A 259 -17.75 1.09 40.25
N ASN A 260 -16.90 0.39 40.99
CA ASN A 260 -16.12 0.96 42.08
C ASN A 260 -14.75 1.47 41.60
N LEU A 261 -14.09 2.30 42.40
CA LEU A 261 -12.74 2.80 42.10
C LEU A 261 -11.73 1.65 41.93
N ASP A 262 -11.88 0.57 42.68
CA ASP A 262 -11.05 -0.63 42.54
C ASP A 262 -11.33 -1.38 41.23
N THR A 263 -12.59 -1.42 40.79
CA THR A 263 -12.96 -1.94 39.46
C THR A 263 -12.32 -1.09 38.37
N PHE A 264 -12.27 0.24 38.53
CA PHE A 264 -11.62 1.14 37.59
C PHE A 264 -10.10 0.94 37.54
N LYS A 265 -9.43 0.77 38.69
CA LYS A 265 -8.00 0.42 38.76
C LYS A 265 -7.69 -0.90 38.04
N ILE A 266 -8.57 -1.90 38.16
CA ILE A 266 -8.41 -3.18 37.45
C ILE A 266 -8.69 -3.03 35.96
N LEU A 267 -9.72 -2.26 35.57
CA LEU A 267 -10.04 -1.96 34.18
C LEU A 267 -8.85 -1.31 33.45
N LEU A 268 -8.06 -0.56 34.20
CA LEU A 268 -6.88 0.13 33.70
C LEU A 268 -5.74 -0.82 33.23
N SER A 269 -5.85 -2.14 33.52
CA SER A 269 -5.02 -3.21 32.92
C SER A 269 -5.13 -3.32 31.39
N ILE A 270 -6.12 -2.66 30.79
CA ILE A 270 -6.22 -2.48 29.34
C ILE A 270 -4.98 -1.76 28.78
N GLY A 271 -4.38 -0.82 29.53
CA GLY A 271 -3.21 -0.06 29.09
C GLY A 271 -1.98 -0.96 28.81
N PRO A 272 -1.53 -1.80 29.77
CA PRO A 272 -0.47 -2.78 29.55
C PRO A 272 -0.79 -3.72 28.39
N THR A 273 -2.03 -4.22 28.33
CA THR A 273 -2.44 -5.17 27.29
C THR A 273 -2.35 -4.55 25.91
N PHE A 274 -2.79 -3.30 25.77
CA PHE A 274 -2.62 -2.53 24.54
C PHE A 274 -1.14 -2.36 24.19
N ALA A 275 -0.28 -2.00 25.15
CA ALA A 275 1.15 -1.81 24.91
C ALA A 275 1.86 -3.12 24.49
N ILE A 276 1.55 -4.23 25.15
CA ILE A 276 2.06 -5.58 24.84
C ILE A 276 1.65 -5.99 23.43
N MET A 277 0.39 -5.76 23.03
CA MET A 277 -0.07 -6.11 21.69
C MET A 277 0.60 -5.26 20.59
N ASN A 278 0.87 -3.97 20.84
CA ASN A 278 1.68 -3.15 19.93
C ASN A 278 3.15 -3.62 19.87
N PHE A 279 3.67 -4.18 20.96
CA PHE A 279 5.00 -4.80 20.96
C PHE A 279 5.01 -6.10 20.15
N ILE A 280 3.99 -6.96 20.28
CA ILE A 280 3.82 -8.16 19.44
C ILE A 280 3.75 -7.79 17.96
N GLU A 281 3.01 -6.74 17.59
CA GLU A 281 3.01 -6.20 16.22
C GLU A 281 4.43 -5.86 15.75
N SER A 282 5.22 -5.18 16.59
CA SER A 282 6.59 -4.81 16.27
C SER A 282 7.51 -6.03 16.14
N CYS A 283 7.32 -7.06 16.96
CA CYS A 283 8.02 -8.35 16.84
C CYS A 283 7.67 -9.06 15.52
N LEU A 284 6.39 -9.06 15.13
CA LEU A 284 5.95 -9.63 13.86
C LEU A 284 6.48 -8.85 12.67
N ASP A 285 6.56 -7.52 12.77
CA ASP A 285 7.17 -6.68 11.74
C ASP A 285 8.64 -7.08 11.52
N VAL A 286 9.38 -7.38 12.60
CA VAL A 286 10.76 -7.87 12.58
C VAL A 286 10.87 -9.27 11.99
N LEU A 287 10.08 -10.21 12.50
CA LEU A 287 10.11 -11.61 12.08
C LEU A 287 9.77 -11.77 10.59
N LEU A 288 8.75 -11.07 10.11
CA LEU A 288 8.35 -11.14 8.71
C LEU A 288 9.34 -10.46 7.76
N MET A 289 10.15 -9.53 8.26
CA MET A 289 11.20 -8.86 7.49
C MET A 289 12.55 -9.61 7.53
N PHE A 290 12.64 -10.71 8.30
CA PHE A 290 13.87 -11.50 8.47
C PHE A 290 14.52 -11.96 7.16
N GLY A 291 13.71 -12.34 6.17
CA GLY A 291 14.18 -12.77 4.86
C GLY A 291 14.61 -11.65 3.90
N ALA A 292 14.34 -10.39 4.23
CA ALA A 292 14.61 -9.21 3.39
C ALA A 292 15.66 -8.26 3.99
N TYR A 293 16.19 -8.52 5.20
CA TYR A 293 17.15 -7.63 5.86
C TYR A 293 18.45 -7.40 5.09
N THR A 294 18.91 -8.41 4.34
CA THR A 294 20.16 -8.31 3.57
C THR A 294 20.05 -7.41 2.35
N THR A 295 18.83 -7.11 1.90
CA THR A 295 18.58 -6.32 0.69
C THR A 295 17.80 -5.04 0.96
N ALA A 296 17.04 -4.97 2.05
CA ALA A 296 16.27 -3.79 2.43
C ALA A 296 17.17 -2.57 2.69
N ARG A 297 16.70 -1.39 2.25
CA ARG A 297 17.39 -0.11 2.47
C ARG A 297 17.62 0.14 3.97
N GLY A 298 18.79 0.65 4.33
CA GLY A 298 19.15 0.94 5.73
C GLY A 298 18.13 1.83 6.46
N MET A 299 17.44 2.74 5.77
CA MET A 299 16.34 3.53 6.35
C MET A 299 15.10 2.70 6.74
N ALA A 300 14.76 1.64 6.00
CA ALA A 300 13.63 0.79 6.37
C ALA A 300 13.98 -0.07 7.61
N ILE A 301 15.22 -0.57 7.65
CA ILE A 301 15.74 -1.34 8.79
C ILE A 301 15.82 -0.47 10.04
N SER A 302 16.35 0.76 9.93
CA SER A 302 16.44 1.66 11.09
C SER A 302 15.07 2.03 11.65
N ARG A 303 14.08 2.29 10.79
CA ARG A 303 12.69 2.51 11.23
C ARG A 303 12.17 1.33 12.05
N LEU A 304 12.37 0.12 11.54
CA LEU A 304 11.88 -1.09 12.19
C LEU A 304 12.53 -1.30 13.56
N VAL A 305 13.84 -1.13 13.65
CA VAL A 305 14.60 -1.25 14.90
C VAL A 305 14.15 -0.18 15.91
N ILE A 306 13.98 1.07 15.47
CA ILE A 306 13.46 2.15 16.32
C ILE A 306 12.05 1.81 16.84
N ARG A 307 11.14 1.33 15.98
CA ARG A 307 9.78 0.93 16.38
C ARG A 307 9.82 -0.21 17.39
N PHE A 308 10.68 -1.21 17.18
CA PHE A 308 10.83 -2.35 18.09
C PHE A 308 11.26 -1.91 19.50
N PHE A 309 12.32 -1.10 19.61
CA PHE A 309 12.77 -0.60 20.91
C PHE A 309 11.76 0.37 21.55
N TRP A 310 11.15 1.26 20.76
CA TRP A 310 10.15 2.19 21.26
C TRP A 310 8.92 1.48 21.84
N CYS A 311 8.37 0.51 21.10
CA CYS A 311 7.23 -0.29 21.57
C CYS A 311 7.62 -1.18 22.75
N GLY A 312 8.82 -1.78 22.74
CA GLY A 312 9.34 -2.58 23.85
C GLY A 312 9.48 -1.78 25.14
N LEU A 313 10.17 -0.64 25.10
CA LEU A 313 10.35 0.26 26.25
C LEU A 313 9.00 0.77 26.77
N THR A 314 8.09 1.15 25.88
CA THR A 314 6.74 1.59 26.27
C THR A 314 5.98 0.45 26.96
N SER A 315 6.04 -0.78 26.43
CA SER A 315 5.39 -1.94 27.02
C SER A 315 5.92 -2.26 28.41
N VAL A 316 7.25 -2.28 28.59
CA VAL A 316 7.89 -2.50 29.89
C VAL A 316 7.51 -1.41 30.87
N PHE A 317 7.58 -0.14 30.47
CA PHE A 317 7.25 1.00 31.33
C PHE A 317 5.80 0.97 31.80
N VAL A 318 4.83 0.85 30.88
CA VAL A 318 3.40 0.85 31.23
C VAL A 318 3.05 -0.35 32.12
N THR A 319 3.63 -1.52 31.84
CA THR A 319 3.43 -2.72 32.67
C THR A 319 4.03 -2.55 34.06
N TYR A 320 5.25 -2.02 34.16
CA TYR A 320 5.92 -1.78 35.45
C TYR A 320 5.15 -0.81 36.33
N VAL A 321 4.73 0.34 35.79
CA VAL A 321 3.93 1.31 36.54
C VAL A 321 2.58 0.70 36.94
N TYR A 322 1.96 -0.13 36.07
CA TYR A 322 0.72 -0.81 36.42
C TYR A 322 0.89 -1.84 37.55
N VAL A 323 1.96 -2.63 37.55
CA VAL A 323 2.26 -3.55 38.66
C VAL A 323 2.41 -2.79 39.97
N LYS A 324 3.09 -1.63 39.96
CA LYS A 324 3.17 -0.76 41.14
C LYS A 324 1.81 -0.23 41.60
N VAL A 325 0.89 0.04 40.68
CA VAL A 325 -0.50 0.38 41.02
C VAL A 325 -1.23 -0.80 41.69
N LEU A 326 -0.95 -2.04 41.28
CA LEU A 326 -1.53 -3.23 41.93
C LEU A 326 -0.94 -3.48 43.32
N GLU A 327 0.37 -3.29 43.49
CA GLU A 327 1.03 -3.36 44.81
C GLU A 327 0.45 -2.31 45.77
N GLU A 328 0.32 -1.05 45.32
CA GLU A 328 -0.29 0.04 46.08
C GLU A 328 -1.78 -0.22 46.40
N MET A 329 -2.47 -1.02 45.59
CA MET A 329 -3.86 -1.41 45.88
C MET A 329 -3.94 -2.47 46.98
N ASN A 330 -2.93 -3.36 47.09
CA ASN A 330 -2.85 -4.35 48.14
C ASN A 330 -2.35 -3.75 49.46
N ASP A 331 -1.49 -2.73 49.40
CA ASP A 331 -1.05 -1.98 50.56
C ASP A 331 -2.13 -0.98 51.03
N ARG A 332 -2.50 -1.01 52.31
CA ARG A 332 -3.56 -0.14 52.88
C ARG A 332 -3.19 1.35 53.00
N ASN A 333 -2.12 1.79 52.34
CA ASN A 333 -1.59 3.15 52.49
C ASN A 333 -2.35 4.13 51.57
N SER A 334 -2.73 5.29 52.11
CA SER A 334 -3.68 6.22 51.46
C SER A 334 -3.10 7.06 50.31
N ASN A 335 -1.79 6.94 50.03
CA ASN A 335 -1.13 7.82 49.09
C ASN A 335 -1.16 7.24 47.66
N SER A 336 -2.09 7.76 46.85
CA SER A 336 -2.38 7.29 45.49
C SER A 336 -1.37 7.72 44.40
N LEU A 337 -0.09 7.73 44.72
CA LEU A 337 0.94 8.34 43.87
C LEU A 337 1.14 7.60 42.55
N TYR A 338 1.30 6.27 42.58
CA TYR A 338 1.53 5.50 41.34
C TYR A 338 0.29 5.48 40.48
N PHE A 339 -0.90 5.45 41.08
CA PHE A 339 -2.17 5.55 40.35
C PHE A 339 -2.31 6.87 39.59
N ARG A 340 -1.95 8.01 40.20
CA ARG A 340 -1.96 9.33 39.55
C ARG A 340 -0.94 9.42 38.42
N ILE A 341 0.29 8.95 38.67
CA ILE A 341 1.35 8.92 37.65
C ILE A 341 0.92 8.07 36.47
N TYR A 342 0.32 6.91 36.73
CA TYR A 342 -0.14 6.01 35.69
C TYR A 342 -1.24 6.64 34.82
N ILE A 343 -2.26 7.25 35.41
CA ILE A 343 -3.34 7.92 34.66
C ILE A 343 -2.79 9.07 33.83
N LEU A 344 -1.90 9.87 34.40
CA LEU A 344 -1.26 10.97 33.68
C LEU A 344 -0.46 10.44 32.47
N ALA A 345 0.35 9.41 32.67
CA ALA A 345 1.14 8.80 31.60
C ALA A 345 0.25 8.22 30.49
N LEU A 346 -0.81 7.50 30.84
CA LEU A 346 -1.76 6.94 29.88
C LEU A 346 -2.53 8.05 29.14
N GLY A 347 -2.95 9.10 29.86
CA GLY A 347 -3.65 10.25 29.30
C GLY A 347 -2.80 11.03 28.30
N VAL A 348 -1.53 11.31 28.63
CA VAL A 348 -0.57 11.96 27.72
C VAL A 348 -0.33 11.09 26.49
N TYR A 349 -0.15 9.78 26.66
CA TYR A 349 0.03 8.86 25.54
C TYR A 349 -1.18 8.81 24.61
N ALA A 350 -2.39 8.74 25.17
CA ALA A 350 -3.63 8.75 24.42
C ALA A 350 -3.84 10.07 23.67
N ALA A 351 -3.60 11.22 24.33
CA ALA A 351 -3.68 12.53 23.72
C ALA A 351 -2.69 12.67 22.54
N LEU A 352 -1.44 12.25 22.72
CA LEU A 352 -0.43 12.29 21.67
C LEU A 352 -0.81 11.40 20.48
N ARG A 353 -1.33 10.19 20.73
CA ARG A 353 -1.87 9.32 19.66
C ARG A 353 -3.07 9.95 18.95
N LEU A 354 -3.98 10.60 19.66
CA LEU A 354 -5.15 11.26 19.06
C LEU A 354 -4.72 12.44 18.18
N ILE A 355 -3.82 13.28 18.67
CA ILE A 355 -3.28 14.42 17.91
C ILE A 355 -2.58 13.94 16.63
N LEU A 356 -1.68 12.95 16.74
CA LEU A 356 -1.01 12.36 15.58
C LEU A 356 -2.01 11.70 14.63
N GLY A 357 -3.02 11.01 15.16
CA GLY A 357 -4.08 10.38 14.38
C GLY A 357 -4.92 11.39 13.60
N LEU A 358 -5.28 12.52 14.21
CA LEU A 358 -6.00 13.61 13.54
C LEU A 358 -5.12 14.25 12.47
N LEU A 359 -3.86 14.54 12.79
CA LEU A 359 -2.93 15.19 11.87
C LEU A 359 -2.58 14.32 10.64
N LEU A 360 -2.51 13.00 10.82
CA LEU A 360 -2.14 12.04 9.77
C LEU A 360 -3.31 11.36 9.05
N LYS A 361 -4.55 11.50 9.53
CA LYS A 361 -5.73 10.89 8.88
C LYS A 361 -6.78 11.88 8.42
N PHE A 362 -6.74 13.14 8.88
CA PHE A 362 -7.76 14.13 8.54
C PHE A 362 -7.30 14.97 7.35
N PRO A 363 -7.92 14.83 6.15
CA PRO A 363 -7.59 15.60 4.92
C PRO A 363 -7.38 17.10 5.14
N GLY A 364 -8.17 17.75 6.00
CA GLY A 364 -8.01 19.18 6.30
C GLY A 364 -6.72 19.54 7.05
N CYS A 365 -6.19 18.63 7.88
CA CYS A 365 -4.94 18.83 8.64
C CYS A 365 -3.70 18.37 7.87
N HIS A 366 -3.87 17.66 6.76
CA HIS A 366 -2.75 17.22 5.93
C HIS A 366 -2.02 18.38 5.26
N ASN A 367 -2.74 19.42 4.85
CA ASN A 367 -2.12 20.61 4.26
C ASN A 367 -1.18 21.29 5.28
N LEU A 368 -1.57 21.31 6.56
CA LEU A 368 -0.72 21.79 7.67
C LEU A 368 0.47 20.86 7.94
N SER A 369 0.28 19.54 7.82
CA SER A 369 1.37 18.56 7.94
C SER A 369 2.37 18.62 6.78
N GLU A 370 1.92 18.95 5.57
CA GLU A 370 2.79 19.11 4.40
C GLU A 370 3.50 20.46 4.37
N MET A 371 2.90 21.53 4.91
CA MET A 371 3.56 22.83 5.08
C MET A 371 4.61 22.84 6.21
N SER A 372 4.59 21.85 7.10
CA SER A 372 5.58 21.74 8.17
C SER A 372 6.84 21.01 7.68
N ASP A 373 7.80 21.79 7.18
CA ASP A 373 9.16 21.33 6.84
C ASP A 373 10.04 21.06 8.07
N GLN A 374 9.50 21.17 9.28
CA GLN A 374 10.27 20.95 10.49
C GLN A 374 10.75 19.50 10.59
N PRO A 375 12.05 19.27 10.90
CA PRO A 375 12.65 17.95 10.92
C PRO A 375 12.00 17.00 11.94
N PHE A 376 11.43 17.54 13.02
CA PHE A 376 10.67 16.79 14.02
C PHE A 376 9.43 16.11 13.42
N PHE A 377 8.57 16.88 12.73
CA PHE A 377 7.36 16.32 12.11
C PHE A 377 7.71 15.34 10.99
N GLN A 378 8.78 15.60 10.23
CA GLN A 378 9.27 14.68 9.21
C GLN A 378 9.75 13.35 9.79
N PHE A 379 10.38 13.36 10.97
CA PHE A 379 10.78 12.14 11.67
C PHE A 379 9.57 11.31 12.12
N PHE A 380 8.58 11.92 12.77
CA PHE A 380 7.36 11.22 13.17
C PHE A 380 6.56 10.70 11.98
N LYS A 381 6.42 11.52 10.92
CA LYS A 381 5.78 11.11 9.66
C LYS A 381 6.51 9.92 9.04
N TRP A 382 7.84 9.91 9.08
CA TRP A 382 8.65 8.78 8.62
C TRP A 382 8.51 7.52 9.49
N ILE A 383 8.31 7.64 10.81
CA ILE A 383 8.05 6.48 11.68
C ILE A 383 6.68 5.85 11.37
N TYR A 384 5.65 6.68 11.15
CA TYR A 384 4.27 6.21 10.96
C TYR A 384 3.90 5.88 9.51
N GLN A 385 4.55 6.48 8.51
CA GLN A 385 4.26 6.28 7.09
C GLN A 385 5.56 6.13 6.28
N GLU A 386 5.65 5.07 5.47
CA GLU A 386 6.79 4.84 4.60
C GLU A 386 6.90 5.89 3.50
N ARG A 387 8.11 6.39 3.24
CA ARG A 387 8.36 7.41 2.22
C ARG A 387 7.95 6.98 0.81
N TYR A 388 8.01 5.68 0.51
CA TYR A 388 7.80 5.09 -0.82
C TYR A 388 6.44 4.40 -0.99
N TYR A 389 5.48 4.63 -0.08
CA TYR A 389 4.15 4.07 -0.21
C TYR A 389 3.40 4.70 -1.40
N VAL A 390 3.06 3.89 -2.41
CA VAL A 390 2.42 4.33 -3.68
C VAL A 390 1.07 5.03 -3.46
N GLY A 391 0.37 4.74 -2.35
CA GLY A 391 -0.87 5.43 -1.96
C GLY A 391 -0.66 6.72 -1.16
N ARG A 392 0.56 7.25 -1.05
CA ARG A 392 0.84 8.47 -0.30
C ARG A 392 0.23 9.67 -1.03
N GLY A 393 -0.73 10.34 -0.39
CA GLY A 393 -1.44 11.47 -1.02
C GLY A 393 -2.75 11.06 -1.71
N LEU A 394 -3.03 9.75 -1.84
CA LEU A 394 -4.29 9.25 -2.39
C LEU A 394 -5.35 9.21 -1.29
N TYR A 395 -5.92 10.39 -0.99
CA TYR A 395 -6.93 10.52 0.04
C TYR A 395 -8.33 10.39 -0.56
N GLU A 396 -9.18 9.62 0.12
CA GLU A 396 -10.61 9.59 -0.18
C GLU A 396 -11.28 10.88 0.27
N LYS A 397 -12.42 11.20 -0.35
CA LYS A 397 -13.23 12.35 0.03
C LYS A 397 -13.68 12.22 1.49
N MET A 398 -13.74 13.33 2.23
CA MET A 398 -14.16 13.37 3.64
C MET A 398 -15.50 12.66 3.89
N THR A 399 -16.43 12.80 2.95
CA THR A 399 -17.75 12.17 3.03
C THR A 399 -17.68 10.66 3.01
N ASP A 400 -16.78 10.10 2.20
CA ASP A 400 -16.64 8.65 2.04
C ASP A 400 -15.91 8.06 3.25
N TYR A 401 -14.89 8.76 3.76
CA TYR A 401 -14.25 8.41 5.02
C TYR A 401 -15.22 8.41 6.20
N PHE A 402 -16.06 9.46 6.34
CA PHE A 402 -17.04 9.52 7.43
C PHE A 402 -18.07 8.39 7.34
N ARG A 403 -18.55 8.07 6.13
CA ARG A 403 -19.45 6.93 5.90
C ARG A 403 -18.81 5.61 6.33
N TYR A 404 -17.54 5.41 5.99
CA TYR A 404 -16.79 4.23 6.40
C TYR A 404 -16.64 4.13 7.93
N VAL A 405 -16.26 5.23 8.59
CA VAL A 405 -16.14 5.27 10.05
C VAL A 405 -17.49 5.00 10.72
N LEU A 406 -18.57 5.64 10.24
CA LEU A 406 -19.91 5.43 10.75
C LEU A 406 -20.37 3.97 10.60
N PHE A 407 -20.09 3.35 9.45
CA PHE A 407 -20.38 1.94 9.20
C PHE A 407 -19.76 1.03 10.26
N TRP A 408 -18.46 1.20 10.53
CA TRP A 408 -17.78 0.42 11.57
C TRP A 408 -18.28 0.73 12.97
N LEU A 409 -18.56 1.99 13.29
CA LEU A 409 -19.12 2.37 14.59
C LEU A 409 -20.46 1.70 14.84
N VAL A 410 -21.33 1.60 13.84
CA VAL A 410 -22.62 0.88 13.96
C VAL A 410 -22.40 -0.61 14.20
N ILE A 411 -21.51 -1.27 13.44
CA ILE A 411 -21.17 -2.68 13.64
C ILE A 411 -20.69 -2.92 15.07
N PHE A 412 -19.75 -2.10 15.53
CA PHE A 412 -19.19 -2.21 16.87
C PHE A 412 -20.24 -1.93 17.94
N LEU A 413 -21.05 -0.89 17.78
CA LEU A 413 -22.13 -0.59 18.71
C LEU A 413 -23.10 -1.77 18.81
N CYS A 414 -23.57 -2.32 17.69
CA CYS A 414 -24.45 -3.49 17.68
C CYS A 414 -23.80 -4.71 18.36
N LYS A 415 -22.55 -5.03 17.99
CA LYS A 415 -21.78 -6.13 18.59
C LYS A 415 -21.66 -6.01 20.10
N PHE A 416 -21.18 -4.87 20.59
CA PHE A 416 -20.92 -4.69 22.02
C PHE A 416 -22.20 -4.53 22.83
N THR A 417 -23.21 -3.89 22.25
CA THR A 417 -24.54 -3.81 22.84
C THR A 417 -25.14 -5.21 22.95
N PHE A 418 -25.03 -6.05 21.92
CA PHE A 418 -25.45 -7.45 21.97
C PHE A 418 -24.67 -8.25 23.01
N ALA A 419 -23.34 -8.13 23.04
CA ALA A 419 -22.50 -8.78 24.06
C ALA A 419 -22.86 -8.34 25.50
N TYR A 420 -23.19 -7.06 25.69
CA TYR A 420 -23.60 -6.50 26.98
C TYR A 420 -25.04 -6.86 27.37
N PHE A 421 -26.00 -6.85 26.43
CA PHE A 421 -27.39 -7.26 26.70
C PHE A 421 -27.48 -8.75 27.04
N LEU A 422 -26.66 -9.59 26.40
CA LEU A 422 -26.48 -11.00 26.81
C LEU A 422 -25.82 -11.14 28.19
N GLN A 423 -25.06 -10.13 28.64
CA GLN A 423 -24.43 -10.09 29.96
C GLN A 423 -25.36 -9.53 31.07
N ALA A 424 -26.29 -8.61 30.76
CA ALA A 424 -27.04 -7.82 31.73
C ALA A 424 -28.54 -8.16 31.87
N SER A 425 -29.09 -9.05 31.04
CA SER A 425 -30.53 -9.34 31.05
C SER A 425 -30.94 -10.27 32.20
N HIS A 426 -31.27 -9.68 33.35
CA HIS A 426 -31.96 -10.35 34.46
C HIS A 426 -33.50 -10.31 34.32
N GLN A 427 -34.09 -9.60 33.33
CA GLN A 427 -35.51 -9.22 33.43
C GLN A 427 -36.33 -9.13 32.12
N VAL A 428 -35.97 -9.80 31.02
CA VAL A 428 -36.84 -9.82 29.82
C VAL A 428 -37.04 -11.24 29.32
N ALA A 429 -38.30 -11.68 29.33
CA ALA A 429 -38.74 -12.98 28.84
C ALA A 429 -38.68 -13.05 27.31
N ILE A 430 -37.51 -13.34 26.75
CA ILE A 430 -37.37 -13.74 25.34
C ILE A 430 -36.61 -15.07 25.30
N SER A 431 -37.37 -16.16 25.14
CA SER A 431 -36.93 -17.56 24.95
C SER A 431 -36.09 -18.19 26.10
N PRO A 432 -36.43 -19.41 26.57
CA PRO A 432 -35.61 -20.14 27.54
C PRO A 432 -34.26 -20.62 26.96
N PHE A 433 -34.12 -20.64 25.63
CA PHE A 433 -32.97 -21.22 24.93
C PHE A 433 -31.82 -20.21 24.71
N ALA A 434 -32.10 -18.91 24.70
CA ALA A 434 -31.08 -17.86 24.58
C ALA A 434 -30.56 -17.32 25.94
N ARG A 435 -30.99 -17.93 27.04
CA ARG A 435 -30.80 -17.43 28.42
C ARG A 435 -29.38 -17.64 28.97
N ASP A 436 -28.53 -18.45 28.32
CA ASP A 436 -27.28 -18.98 28.90
C ASP A 436 -26.00 -18.73 28.06
N PHE A 437 -25.75 -17.53 27.54
CA PHE A 437 -24.56 -17.25 26.70
C PHE A 437 -24.02 -15.84 27.02
N ILE A 438 -22.74 -15.50 27.29
CA ILE A 438 -21.42 -15.99 26.84
C ILE A 438 -20.32 -15.84 27.94
N ILE A 439 -20.33 -14.81 28.80
CA ILE A 439 -19.20 -14.53 29.75
C ILE A 439 -19.61 -14.75 31.21
N ARG A 440 -20.78 -14.25 31.61
CA ARG A 440 -21.28 -14.32 32.99
C ARG A 440 -21.48 -15.75 33.53
N PRO A 441 -22.01 -16.73 32.76
CA PRO A 441 -22.12 -18.10 33.27
C PRO A 441 -20.76 -18.81 33.36
N LEU A 442 -19.68 -18.30 32.74
CA LEU A 442 -18.33 -18.86 32.89
C LEU A 442 -17.61 -18.35 34.13
N VAL A 443 -18.01 -17.21 34.70
CA VAL A 443 -17.39 -16.65 35.91
C VAL A 443 -17.55 -17.61 37.09
N SER A 444 -18.75 -18.17 37.30
CA SER A 444 -19.03 -19.11 38.38
C SER A 444 -18.19 -20.39 38.31
N PRO A 445 -18.18 -21.17 37.20
CA PRO A 445 -17.36 -22.36 37.08
C PRO A 445 -15.86 -22.04 37.08
N THR A 446 -15.43 -20.87 36.55
CA THR A 446 -14.01 -20.48 36.61
C THR A 446 -13.56 -20.28 38.06
N ASN A 447 -14.33 -19.58 38.89
CA ASN A 447 -14.00 -19.42 40.32
C ASN A 447 -13.97 -20.78 41.02
N THR A 448 -14.96 -21.64 40.77
CA THR A 448 -14.98 -23.00 41.34
C THR A 448 -13.76 -23.82 40.94
N ILE A 449 -13.31 -23.75 39.69
CA ILE A 449 -12.14 -24.51 39.20
C ILE A 449 -10.81 -23.98 39.79
N VAL A 450 -10.71 -22.68 40.01
CA VAL A 450 -9.54 -22.04 40.66
C VAL A 450 -9.45 -22.42 42.14
N ASP A 451 -10.60 -22.55 42.81
CA ASP A 451 -10.67 -22.93 44.22
C ASP A 451 -10.48 -24.45 44.45
N LEU A 452 -10.43 -25.27 43.39
CA LEU A 452 -10.18 -26.71 43.51
C LEU A 452 -8.69 -26.97 43.87
N PRO A 453 -8.41 -27.89 44.82
CA PRO A 453 -7.04 -28.33 45.07
C PRO A 453 -6.45 -28.97 43.81
N ALA A 454 -5.14 -28.84 43.60
CA ALA A 454 -4.47 -29.32 42.39
C ALA A 454 -4.77 -30.81 42.14
N LEU A 455 -5.60 -31.09 41.13
CA LEU A 455 -5.97 -32.45 40.75
C LEU A 455 -4.86 -33.05 39.88
N GLN A 456 -4.39 -34.25 40.22
CA GLN A 456 -3.51 -35.01 39.34
C GLN A 456 -4.35 -35.69 38.26
N TYR A 457 -4.28 -35.19 37.03
CA TYR A 457 -4.95 -35.79 35.87
C TYR A 457 -4.22 -37.07 35.45
N SER A 458 -4.97 -38.13 35.09
CA SER A 458 -4.38 -39.41 34.64
C SER A 458 -3.91 -39.39 33.17
N TRP A 459 -4.23 -38.33 32.42
CA TRP A 459 -3.86 -38.16 31.01
C TRP A 459 -2.43 -37.61 30.84
N HIS A 460 -1.79 -37.94 29.72
CA HIS A 460 -0.34 -37.80 29.48
C HIS A 460 0.33 -36.50 29.98
N ASP A 461 1.46 -36.73 30.64
CA ASP A 461 2.33 -35.87 31.48
C ASP A 461 2.97 -34.63 30.81
N LEU A 462 2.53 -34.22 29.62
CA LEU A 462 3.15 -33.10 28.87
C LEU A 462 2.78 -31.72 29.42
N VAL A 463 1.69 -31.59 30.18
CA VAL A 463 1.10 -30.28 30.56
C VAL A 463 0.58 -30.23 32.02
N SER A 464 0.51 -31.37 32.74
CA SER A 464 -0.26 -31.49 33.99
C SER A 464 0.54 -31.42 35.29
N LYS A 465 1.87 -31.63 35.29
CA LYS A 465 2.64 -31.49 36.54
C LYS A 465 2.76 -30.01 36.89
N ASN A 466 2.18 -29.63 38.04
CA ASN A 466 2.33 -28.32 38.70
C ASN A 466 1.47 -27.15 38.15
N ASN A 467 0.50 -27.39 37.27
CA ASN A 467 -0.19 -26.30 36.54
C ASN A 467 -1.67 -26.12 36.92
N ASN A 468 -1.95 -25.82 38.21
CA ASN A 468 -3.21 -25.32 38.82
C ASN A 468 -4.47 -25.26 37.91
N ASN A 469 -4.93 -26.38 37.35
CA ASN A 469 -6.13 -26.49 36.51
C ASN A 469 -6.23 -25.51 35.31
N ILE A 470 -5.12 -24.89 34.88
CA ILE A 470 -5.13 -23.81 33.88
C ILE A 470 -5.66 -24.29 32.52
N LEU A 471 -5.30 -25.50 32.10
CA LEU A 471 -5.73 -26.05 30.82
C LEU A 471 -7.26 -26.23 30.76
N THR A 472 -7.88 -26.66 31.85
CA THR A 472 -9.34 -26.81 31.95
C THR A 472 -10.04 -25.45 31.80
N ILE A 473 -9.48 -24.41 32.41
CA ILE A 473 -9.98 -23.04 32.23
C ILE A 473 -9.82 -22.61 30.76
N VAL A 474 -8.66 -22.83 30.14
CA VAL A 474 -8.44 -22.50 28.72
C VAL A 474 -9.44 -23.25 27.82
N SER A 475 -9.67 -24.54 28.05
CA SER A 475 -10.63 -25.34 27.28
C SER A 475 -12.07 -24.86 27.47
N LEU A 476 -12.44 -24.37 28.65
CA LEU A 476 -13.76 -23.79 28.91
C LEU A 476 -13.94 -22.45 28.17
N TRP A 477 -12.91 -21.61 28.15
CA TRP A 477 -12.95 -20.27 27.55
C TRP A 477 -12.72 -20.25 26.03
N ALA A 478 -12.02 -21.24 25.46
CA ALA A 478 -11.65 -21.26 24.04
C ALA A 478 -12.86 -21.21 23.08
N PRO A 479 -13.95 -21.98 23.26
CA PRO A 479 -15.14 -21.89 22.42
C PRO A 479 -15.81 -20.51 22.50
N VAL A 480 -15.85 -19.93 23.69
CA VAL A 480 -16.44 -18.61 23.97
C VAL A 480 -15.68 -17.50 23.24
N ILE A 481 -14.34 -17.56 23.28
CA ILE A 481 -13.46 -16.63 22.55
C ILE A 481 -13.66 -16.80 21.03
N ALA A 482 -13.76 -18.03 20.53
CA ALA A 482 -14.00 -18.28 19.11
C ALA A 482 -15.33 -17.69 18.62
N ILE A 483 -16.42 -17.86 19.39
CA ILE A 483 -17.73 -17.27 19.09
C ILE A 483 -17.63 -15.74 19.12
N TYR A 484 -16.95 -15.17 20.13
CA TYR A 484 -16.74 -13.73 20.23
C TYR A 484 -16.02 -13.15 19.00
N LEU A 485 -15.01 -13.85 18.48
CA LEU A 485 -14.28 -13.45 17.27
C LEU A 485 -15.16 -13.57 16.02
N MET A 486 -15.94 -14.65 15.89
CA MET A 486 -16.83 -14.89 14.75
C MET A 486 -18.00 -13.90 14.69
N ASP A 487 -18.52 -13.47 15.83
CA ASP A 487 -19.71 -12.61 15.93
C ASP A 487 -19.56 -11.27 15.19
N ILE A 488 -18.34 -10.71 15.07
CA ILE A 488 -18.14 -9.50 14.25
C ILE A 488 -18.48 -9.72 12.77
N HIS A 489 -18.27 -10.93 12.27
CA HIS A 489 -18.56 -11.27 10.88
C HIS A 489 -20.06 -11.28 10.61
N ILE A 490 -20.87 -11.72 11.58
CA ILE A 490 -22.33 -11.76 11.48
C ILE A 490 -22.89 -10.34 11.35
N TRP A 491 -22.47 -9.42 12.22
CA TRP A 491 -22.90 -8.02 12.15
C TRP A 491 -22.42 -7.33 10.87
N TYR A 492 -21.20 -7.64 10.44
CA TYR A 492 -20.65 -7.14 9.19
C TYR A 492 -21.47 -7.61 7.97
N THR A 493 -21.77 -8.90 7.86
CA THR A 493 -22.53 -9.44 6.72
C THR A 493 -23.95 -8.90 6.67
N LEU A 494 -24.62 -8.82 7.81
CA LEU A 494 -25.96 -8.24 7.91
C LEU A 494 -25.97 -6.77 7.46
N LEU A 495 -25.10 -5.92 8.03
CA LEU A 495 -25.10 -4.50 7.72
C LEU A 495 -24.60 -4.23 6.28
N SER A 496 -23.63 -5.01 5.81
CA SER A 496 -23.16 -4.95 4.42
C SER A 496 -24.27 -5.30 3.43
N ALA A 497 -25.09 -6.33 3.71
CA ALA A 497 -26.24 -6.67 2.89
C ALA A 497 -27.30 -5.56 2.88
N ILE A 498 -27.61 -4.97 4.04
CA ILE A 498 -28.58 -3.86 4.15
C ILE A 498 -28.10 -2.65 3.36
N ILE A 499 -26.87 -2.18 3.59
CA ILE A 499 -26.33 -0.99 2.92
C ILE A 499 -26.12 -1.27 1.43
N GLY A 500 -25.60 -2.44 1.07
CA GLY A 500 -25.47 -2.88 -0.31
C GLY A 500 -26.82 -2.89 -1.04
N GLY A 501 -27.88 -3.37 -0.37
CA GLY A 501 -29.25 -3.34 -0.88
C GLY A 501 -29.78 -1.92 -1.08
N VAL A 502 -29.61 -1.04 -0.09
CA VAL A 502 -30.02 0.37 -0.18
C VAL A 502 -29.27 1.11 -1.31
N MET A 503 -27.96 0.88 -1.42
CA MET A 503 -27.12 1.48 -2.47
C MET A 503 -27.50 0.93 -3.85
N GLY A 504 -27.77 -0.38 -3.94
CA GLY A 504 -28.27 -1.00 -5.17
C GLY A 504 -29.61 -0.42 -5.60
N ALA A 505 -30.56 -0.26 -4.68
CA ALA A 505 -31.84 0.37 -4.94
C ALA A 505 -31.70 1.83 -5.37
N LYS A 506 -30.84 2.62 -4.70
CA LYS A 506 -30.55 4.01 -5.07
C LYS A 506 -29.91 4.14 -6.45
N ALA A 507 -28.99 3.24 -6.79
CA ALA A 507 -28.35 3.17 -8.09
C ALA A 507 -29.27 2.55 -9.16
N ARG A 508 -30.50 2.16 -8.79
CA ARG A 508 -31.46 1.46 -9.66
C ARG A 508 -30.85 0.23 -10.33
N LEU A 509 -29.89 -0.41 -9.66
CA LEU A 509 -29.24 -1.62 -10.14
C LEU A 509 -30.27 -2.74 -10.18
N GLY A 510 -30.47 -3.30 -11.37
CA GLY A 510 -31.54 -4.26 -11.62
C GLY A 510 -32.92 -3.64 -11.80
N GLU A 511 -33.06 -2.35 -12.12
CA GLU A 511 -34.32 -1.77 -12.61
C GLU A 511 -34.69 -2.32 -14.00
N ILE A 512 -33.68 -2.69 -14.80
CA ILE A 512 -33.85 -3.34 -16.10
C ILE A 512 -33.35 -4.78 -15.99
N ARG A 513 -34.28 -5.73 -15.89
CA ARG A 513 -33.98 -7.17 -15.73
C ARG A 513 -34.36 -8.02 -16.94
N SER A 514 -35.17 -7.49 -17.84
CA SER A 514 -35.71 -8.19 -19.00
C SER A 514 -35.50 -7.37 -20.27
N THR A 515 -35.40 -8.06 -21.40
CA THR A 515 -35.30 -7.47 -22.74
C THR A 515 -36.49 -6.56 -23.05
N GLU A 516 -37.68 -6.89 -22.55
CA GLU A 516 -38.88 -6.07 -22.72
C GLU A 516 -38.81 -4.73 -21.99
N MET A 517 -38.19 -4.68 -20.80
CA MET A 517 -37.94 -3.42 -20.08
C MET A 517 -36.84 -2.58 -20.74
N VAL A 518 -35.83 -3.22 -21.36
CA VAL A 518 -34.84 -2.53 -22.20
C VAL A 518 -35.55 -1.85 -23.37
N HIS A 519 -36.43 -2.58 -24.06
CA HIS A 519 -37.15 -2.08 -25.23
C HIS A 519 -38.05 -0.89 -24.88
N LYS A 520 -38.83 -0.97 -23.79
CA LYS A 520 -39.68 0.14 -23.31
C LYS A 520 -38.91 1.40 -22.94
N ARG A 521 -37.62 1.29 -22.59
CA ARG A 521 -36.78 2.43 -22.22
C ARG A 521 -35.82 2.86 -23.32
N PHE A 522 -35.79 2.17 -24.45
CA PHE A 522 -34.82 2.37 -25.54
C PHE A 522 -34.77 3.84 -26.01
N GLU A 523 -35.92 4.50 -26.09
CA GLU A 523 -36.02 5.91 -26.47
C GLU A 523 -35.42 6.88 -25.45
N SER A 524 -35.39 6.51 -24.16
CA SER A 524 -34.81 7.32 -23.08
C SER A 524 -33.31 7.11 -22.88
N PHE A 525 -32.72 6.06 -23.47
CA PHE A 525 -31.30 5.74 -23.32
C PHE A 525 -30.37 6.82 -23.88
N PRO A 526 -30.59 7.38 -25.09
CA PRO A 526 -29.75 8.45 -25.62
C PRO A 526 -29.73 9.69 -24.73
N GLU A 527 -30.88 10.09 -24.17
CA GLU A 527 -30.99 11.23 -23.26
C GLU A 527 -30.26 10.95 -21.93
N ALA A 528 -30.45 9.76 -21.34
CA ALA A 528 -29.75 9.35 -20.12
C ALA A 528 -28.23 9.21 -20.34
N PHE A 529 -27.81 8.75 -21.51
CA PHE A 529 -26.41 8.67 -21.93
C PHE A 529 -25.81 10.07 -22.07
N ALA A 530 -26.47 10.97 -22.80
CA ALA A 530 -26.04 12.36 -22.92
C ALA A 530 -25.93 13.05 -21.55
N LYS A 531 -26.92 12.85 -20.67
CA LYS A 531 -26.94 13.44 -19.34
C LYS A 531 -25.80 12.95 -18.44
N ASN A 532 -25.43 11.67 -18.48
CA ASN A 532 -24.46 11.10 -17.55
C ASN A 532 -23.03 10.98 -18.11
N LEU A 533 -22.85 10.77 -19.41
CA LEU A 533 -21.56 10.45 -20.03
C LEU A 533 -20.97 11.58 -20.88
N VAL A 534 -21.79 12.52 -21.37
CA VAL A 534 -21.27 13.66 -22.14
C VAL A 534 -20.73 14.73 -21.19
N SER A 535 -19.51 15.19 -21.47
CA SER A 535 -18.80 16.18 -20.66
C SER A 535 -19.61 17.49 -20.55
N PRO A 536 -19.51 18.23 -19.42
CA PRO A 536 -20.19 19.52 -19.29
C PRO A 536 -19.77 20.55 -20.35
N GLN A 537 -18.55 20.43 -20.88
CA GLN A 537 -18.02 21.31 -21.93
C GLN A 537 -18.66 21.03 -23.30
N SER A 538 -19.08 19.79 -23.55
CA SER A 538 -19.76 19.38 -24.78
C SER A 538 -21.29 19.55 -24.72
N LYS A 539 -21.82 19.99 -23.57
CA LYS A 539 -23.25 20.27 -23.34
C LYS A 539 -23.59 21.77 -23.47
N ARG A 540 -22.58 22.62 -23.55
CA ARG A 540 -22.69 24.01 -24.00
C ARG A 540 -22.56 24.04 -25.50
#